data_AF-A0A7C0XZ30-F1
#
_entry.id   AF-A0A7C0XZ30-F1
#
_cell.length_a   1.000
_cell.length_b   1.000
_cell.length_c   1.000
_cell.angle_alpha   90.00
_cell.angle_beta   90.00
_cell.angle_gamma   90.00
#
_symmetry.space_group_name_H-M   'P 1'
#
loop_
_entity.id
_entity.type
_entity.pdbx_description
1 polymer ?
#
loop_
_entity_poly.entity_id
_entity_poly.type
_entity_poly.pdbx_seq_one_letter_code
_entity_poly.pdbx_strand_id
1 'polypeptide(L)'
;MVIVSGLDLSGTSRSISGFVVISDAVVIYVGSLRTNEEILDKVKEFMPEVIAIDAPLSHAPGYRKIDLRLRSLGFKVLPPGWRGMKKLIDRALILKEAFEDLGIKVIETHPSSAIKSSGLKSWEELLNLGMIKLAHDIRPKNKDEVDALIAATVAYFYVKGNTLVIKDVDGEVYLLPKLKHT
;
A
#
# COMPACT_ATOMS: atom_id res chain seq x y z
N MET A 1 -8.25 7.19 18.22
CA MET A 1 -8.71 6.33 17.14
C MET A 1 -7.75 6.51 16.00
N VAL A 2 -7.10 5.43 15.56
CA VAL A 2 -6.17 5.42 14.43
C VAL A 2 -6.93 4.98 13.20
N ILE A 3 -6.97 5.82 12.16
CA ILE A 3 -7.56 5.48 10.86
C ILE A 3 -6.46 5.49 9.82
N VAL A 4 -6.27 4.38 9.12
CA VAL A 4 -5.28 4.26 8.05
C VAL A 4 -5.91 3.64 6.81
N SER A 5 -5.27 3.87 5.66
CA SER A 5 -5.73 3.31 4.39
C SER A 5 -4.62 2.65 3.59
N GLY A 6 -5.02 1.74 2.72
CA GLY A 6 -4.17 1.10 1.72
C GLY A 6 -4.80 1.25 0.35
N LEU A 7 -3.97 1.53 -0.64
CA LEU A 7 -4.37 1.73 -2.03
C LEU A 7 -3.48 0.89 -2.95
N ASP A 8 -4.05 -0.14 -3.56
CA ASP A 8 -3.43 -0.80 -4.71
C ASP A 8 -3.89 -0.07 -5.97
N LEU A 9 -2.98 0.73 -6.56
CA LEU A 9 -3.33 1.69 -7.58
C LEU A 9 -3.19 1.10 -8.99
N SER A 10 -4.24 1.21 -9.78
CA SER A 10 -4.15 0.97 -11.23
C SER A 10 -3.70 2.22 -11.98
N GLY A 11 -2.90 2.06 -13.03
CA GLY A 11 -2.42 3.21 -13.82
C GLY A 11 -3.46 3.92 -14.69
N THR A 12 -4.68 3.40 -14.80
CA THR A 12 -5.77 4.06 -15.55
C THR A 12 -7.12 3.83 -14.87
N SER A 13 -8.09 4.71 -15.14
CA SER A 13 -9.47 4.56 -14.65
C SER A 13 -10.27 3.43 -15.30
N ARG A 14 -9.75 2.83 -16.39
CA ARG A 14 -10.35 1.64 -17.01
C ARG A 14 -10.12 0.37 -16.20
N SER A 15 -9.13 0.38 -15.31
CA SER A 15 -8.81 -0.72 -14.40
C SER A 15 -9.24 -0.38 -12.98
N ILE A 16 -9.46 -1.42 -12.19
CA ILE A 16 -9.83 -1.29 -10.78
C ILE A 16 -8.56 -0.99 -9.95
N SER A 17 -8.72 -0.17 -8.93
CA SER A 17 -7.76 0.03 -7.84
C SER A 17 -8.41 -0.50 -6.56
N GLY A 18 -7.69 -1.29 -5.78
CA GLY A 18 -8.17 -1.73 -4.47
C GLY A 18 -8.01 -0.63 -3.44
N PHE A 19 -9.00 -0.45 -2.57
CA PHE A 19 -8.94 0.50 -1.46
C PHE A 19 -9.45 -0.14 -0.17
N VAL A 20 -8.69 0.03 0.91
CA VAL A 20 -9.02 -0.53 2.23
C VAL A 20 -8.84 0.52 3.31
N VAL A 21 -9.74 0.53 4.28
CA VAL A 21 -9.66 1.37 5.49
C VAL A 21 -9.64 0.50 6.73
N ILE A 22 -8.68 0.77 7.61
CA ILE A 22 -8.55 0.14 8.92
C ILE A 22 -8.75 1.22 9.99
N SER A 23 -9.67 0.98 10.91
CA SER A 23 -9.88 1.76 12.12
C SER A 23 -9.54 0.91 13.34
N ASP A 24 -8.55 1.33 14.14
CA ASP A 24 -8.12 0.63 15.37
C ASP A 24 -7.95 -0.89 15.18
N ALA A 25 -7.23 -1.28 14.13
CA ALA A 25 -6.95 -2.68 13.72
C ALA A 25 -8.14 -3.46 13.14
N VAL A 26 -9.29 -2.82 12.90
CA VAL A 26 -10.44 -3.43 12.25
C VAL A 26 -10.61 -2.85 10.85
N VAL A 27 -10.64 -3.70 9.84
CA VAL A 27 -11.01 -3.31 8.48
C VAL A 27 -12.50 -2.95 8.47
N ILE A 28 -12.80 -1.68 8.20
CA ILE A 28 -14.15 -1.11 8.18
C ILE A 28 -14.65 -0.83 6.75
N TYR A 29 -13.75 -0.86 5.76
CA TYR A 29 -14.10 -0.69 4.36
C TYR A 29 -13.11 -1.48 3.49
N VAL A 30 -13.63 -2.15 2.46
CA VAL A 30 -12.88 -2.72 1.34
C VAL A 30 -13.69 -2.46 0.08
N GLY A 31 -13.05 -1.97 -0.96
CA GLY A 31 -13.74 -1.72 -2.21
C GLY A 31 -12.82 -1.53 -3.41
N SER A 32 -13.45 -1.64 -4.58
CA SER A 32 -12.86 -1.45 -5.89
C SER A 32 -13.21 -0.05 -6.40
N LEU A 33 -12.21 0.82 -6.54
CA LEU A 33 -12.35 2.20 -7.05
C LEU A 33 -11.68 2.33 -8.41
N ARG A 34 -12.09 3.30 -9.23
CA ARG A 34 -11.62 3.45 -10.60
C ARG A 34 -11.01 4.81 -10.86
N THR A 35 -11.71 5.90 -10.56
CA THR A 35 -11.23 7.26 -10.91
C THR A 35 -10.45 7.90 -9.78
N ASN A 36 -9.77 9.03 -10.05
CA ASN A 36 -9.08 9.76 -8.98
C ASN A 36 -10.08 10.42 -8.04
N GLU A 37 -11.20 10.88 -8.58
CA GLU A 37 -12.30 11.50 -7.84
C GLU A 37 -12.91 10.50 -6.88
N GLU A 38 -13.22 9.27 -7.31
CA GLU A 38 -13.73 8.21 -6.43
C GLU A 38 -12.77 7.88 -5.29
N ILE A 39 -11.46 7.82 -5.58
CA ILE A 39 -10.43 7.59 -4.56
C ILE A 39 -10.37 8.77 -3.59
N LEU A 40 -10.35 10.00 -4.09
CA LEU A 40 -10.28 11.22 -3.27
C LEU A 40 -11.51 11.38 -2.39
N ASP A 41 -12.71 11.13 -2.91
CA ASP A 41 -13.95 11.21 -2.16
C ASP A 41 -13.96 10.18 -1.02
N LYS A 42 -13.49 8.96 -1.28
CA LYS A 42 -13.37 7.92 -0.26
C LYS A 42 -12.32 8.27 0.80
N VAL A 43 -11.19 8.86 0.40
CA VAL A 43 -10.18 9.35 1.34
C VAL A 43 -10.71 10.49 2.21
N LYS A 44 -11.46 11.44 1.64
CA LYS A 44 -12.12 12.53 2.38
C LYS A 44 -13.22 12.06 3.32
N GLU A 45 -13.92 10.98 2.97
CA GLU A 45 -14.94 10.37 3.82
C GLU A 45 -14.34 9.82 5.13
N PHE A 46 -13.19 9.14 5.04
CA PHE A 46 -12.57 8.48 6.19
C PHE A 46 -11.46 9.28 6.88
N MET A 47 -10.84 10.23 6.17
CA MET A 47 -9.72 11.05 6.64
C MET A 47 -8.62 10.23 7.36
N PRO A 48 -7.97 9.27 6.69
CA PRO A 48 -6.90 8.49 7.29
C PRO A 48 -5.71 9.38 7.65
N GLU A 49 -5.03 9.08 8.75
CA GLU A 49 -3.78 9.77 9.12
C GLU A 49 -2.61 9.36 8.21
N VAL A 50 -2.63 8.11 7.72
CA VAL A 50 -1.63 7.54 6.81
C VAL A 50 -2.31 6.72 5.71
N ILE A 51 -1.86 6.88 4.47
CA ILE A 51 -2.21 6.02 3.34
C ILE A 51 -0.95 5.40 2.73
N ALA A 52 -0.93 4.07 2.62
CA ALA A 52 0.11 3.34 1.90
C ALA A 52 -0.34 3.05 0.45
N ILE A 53 0.50 3.38 -0.53
CA ILE A 53 0.20 3.20 -1.96
C ILE A 53 1.13 2.14 -2.55
N ASP A 54 0.56 1.13 -3.23
CA ASP A 54 1.31 0.19 -4.08
C ASP A 54 1.64 0.82 -5.43
N ALA A 55 2.59 1.74 -5.43
CA ALA A 55 3.15 2.34 -6.64
C ALA A 55 4.45 3.08 -6.30
N PRO A 56 5.43 3.11 -7.22
CA PRO A 56 6.56 4.02 -7.07
C PRO A 56 6.09 5.48 -6.96
N LEU A 57 6.54 6.20 -5.93
CA LEU A 57 6.20 7.61 -5.70
C LEU A 57 7.26 8.56 -6.27
N SER A 58 7.91 8.14 -7.35
CA SER A 58 8.90 8.92 -8.11
C SER A 58 9.15 8.28 -9.48
N HIS A 59 9.47 9.11 -10.47
CA HIS A 59 9.88 8.63 -11.78
C HIS A 59 11.35 8.24 -11.80
N ALA A 60 11.69 7.25 -12.63
CA ALA A 60 13.06 6.92 -12.99
C ALA A 60 13.11 6.39 -14.43
N PRO A 61 14.25 6.53 -15.15
CA PRO A 61 14.42 5.95 -16.48
C PRO A 61 14.60 4.42 -16.46
N GLY A 62 14.82 3.83 -15.28
CA GLY A 62 15.03 2.40 -15.07
C GLY A 62 14.66 2.04 -13.63
N TYR A 63 15.51 1.24 -12.97
CA TYR A 63 15.42 1.04 -11.53
C TYR A 63 15.96 2.25 -10.77
N ARG A 64 15.29 2.64 -9.69
CA ARG A 64 15.85 3.46 -8.62
C ARG A 64 16.89 2.65 -7.82
N LYS A 65 17.75 3.32 -7.07
CA LYS A 65 18.67 2.70 -6.10
C LYS A 65 17.90 1.91 -5.06
N ILE A 66 16.78 2.43 -4.56
CA ILE A 66 15.89 1.66 -3.67
C ILE A 66 15.35 0.38 -4.32
N ASP A 67 14.99 0.41 -5.61
CA ASP A 67 14.48 -0.77 -6.29
C ASP A 67 15.58 -1.83 -6.46
N LEU A 68 16.81 -1.42 -6.77
CA LEU A 68 17.98 -2.31 -6.82
C LEU A 68 18.28 -2.92 -5.44
N ARG A 69 18.16 -2.12 -4.38
CA ARG A 69 18.32 -2.58 -3.00
C ARG A 69 17.25 -3.60 -2.63
N LEU A 70 15.98 -3.33 -2.92
CA LEU A 70 14.87 -4.28 -2.77
C LEU A 70 15.18 -5.61 -3.49
N ARG A 71 15.65 -5.55 -4.73
CA ARG A 71 16.02 -6.75 -5.50
C ARG A 71 17.18 -7.53 -4.89
N SER A 72 18.20 -6.86 -4.37
CA SER A 72 19.32 -7.54 -3.67
C SER A 72 18.88 -8.29 -2.42
N LEU A 73 17.80 -7.83 -1.77
CA LEU A 73 17.15 -8.50 -0.63
C LEU A 73 16.16 -9.59 -1.07
N GLY A 74 16.07 -9.87 -2.36
CA GLY A 74 15.23 -10.91 -2.94
C GLY A 74 13.79 -10.49 -3.21
N PHE A 75 13.46 -9.19 -3.13
CA PHE A 75 12.13 -8.68 -3.48
C PHE A 75 11.99 -8.47 -4.99
N LYS A 76 10.89 -8.95 -5.57
CA LYS A 76 10.68 -8.94 -7.03
C LYS A 76 9.95 -7.68 -7.47
N VAL A 77 10.60 -6.53 -7.36
CA VAL A 77 10.07 -5.25 -7.88
C VAL A 77 10.43 -5.05 -9.35
N LEU A 78 9.54 -4.36 -10.06
CA LEU A 78 9.71 -3.95 -11.45
C LEU A 78 10.28 -2.52 -11.52
N PRO A 79 10.98 -2.15 -12.60
CA PRO A 79 11.60 -0.83 -12.70
C PRO A 79 10.56 0.25 -13.02
N PRO A 80 10.52 1.38 -12.29
CA PRO A 80 9.67 2.54 -12.59
C PRO A 80 9.78 3.04 -14.04
N GLY A 81 10.94 2.88 -14.68
CA GLY A 81 11.15 3.22 -16.09
C GLY A 81 10.47 2.32 -17.11
N TRP A 82 9.76 1.26 -16.68
CA TRP A 82 9.07 0.39 -17.61
C TRP A 82 7.88 1.11 -18.28
N ARG A 83 7.67 0.87 -19.58
CA ARG A 83 6.64 1.57 -20.39
C ARG A 83 5.25 1.54 -19.78
N GLY A 84 4.88 0.45 -19.10
CA GLY A 84 3.58 0.30 -18.45
C GLY A 84 3.43 1.11 -17.15
N MET A 85 4.53 1.51 -16.50
CA MET A 85 4.51 2.16 -15.19
C MET A 85 4.34 3.67 -15.24
N LYS A 86 4.63 4.33 -16.36
CA LYS A 86 4.57 5.80 -16.43
C LYS A 86 3.22 6.34 -15.96
N LYS A 87 2.11 5.82 -16.50
CA LYS A 87 0.75 6.27 -16.13
C LYS A 87 0.41 5.98 -14.68
N LEU A 88 0.91 4.87 -14.14
CA LEU A 88 0.74 4.52 -12.74
C LEU A 88 1.43 5.52 -11.83
N ILE A 89 2.69 5.85 -12.13
CA ILE A 89 3.46 6.81 -11.34
C ILE A 89 2.90 8.22 -11.46
N ASP A 90 2.56 8.67 -12.68
CA ASP A 90 1.91 9.96 -12.92
C ASP A 90 0.66 10.09 -12.04
N ARG A 91 -0.17 9.04 -12.02
CA ARG A 91 -1.40 8.98 -11.22
C ARG A 91 -1.12 8.93 -9.72
N ALA A 92 -0.14 8.15 -9.29
CA ALA A 92 0.25 8.04 -7.89
C ALA A 92 0.75 9.37 -7.34
N LEU A 93 1.52 10.13 -8.13
CA LEU A 93 2.03 11.46 -7.75
C LEU A 93 0.90 12.49 -7.63
N ILE A 94 -0.06 12.51 -8.56
CA ILE A 94 -1.24 13.39 -8.47
C ILE A 94 -2.05 13.09 -7.20
N LEU A 95 -2.33 11.81 -6.93
CA LEU A 95 -3.08 11.41 -5.73
C LEU A 95 -2.29 11.72 -4.45
N LYS A 96 -0.97 11.46 -4.46
CA LYS A 96 -0.08 11.77 -3.34
C LYS A 96 -0.17 13.25 -2.97
N GLU A 97 0.01 14.15 -3.93
CA GLU A 97 -0.05 15.60 -3.71
C GLU A 97 -1.41 15.99 -3.11
N ALA A 98 -2.50 15.50 -3.70
CA ALA A 98 -3.85 15.78 -3.20
C ALA A 98 -4.13 15.22 -1.79
N PHE A 99 -3.52 14.09 -1.40
CA PHE A 99 -3.63 13.56 -0.04
C PHE A 99 -2.76 14.36 0.95
N GLU A 100 -1.54 14.72 0.56
CA GLU A 100 -0.63 15.52 1.39
C GLU A 100 -1.20 16.93 1.64
N ASP A 101 -1.90 17.52 0.68
CA ASP A 101 -2.64 18.78 0.83
C ASP A 101 -3.78 18.70 1.87
N LEU A 102 -4.32 17.50 2.10
CA LEU A 102 -5.30 17.23 3.16
C LEU A 102 -4.64 16.94 4.51
N GLY A 103 -3.30 17.02 4.61
CA GLY A 103 -2.52 16.70 5.80
C GLY A 103 -2.33 15.20 6.03
N ILE A 104 -2.61 14.36 5.02
CA ILE A 104 -2.51 12.90 5.12
C ILE A 104 -1.07 12.48 4.80
N LYS A 105 -0.48 11.63 5.63
CA LYS A 105 0.84 11.08 5.36
C LYS A 105 0.76 9.99 4.29
N VAL A 106 1.47 10.17 3.18
CA VAL A 106 1.57 9.16 2.13
C VAL A 106 2.88 8.38 2.26
N ILE A 107 2.81 7.05 2.16
CA ILE A 107 3.97 6.15 2.13
C ILE A 107 3.92 5.19 0.94
N GLU A 108 5.08 4.87 0.39
CA GLU A 108 5.22 3.85 -0.66
C GLU A 108 5.32 2.45 -0.04
N THR A 109 4.61 1.48 -0.61
CA THR A 109 4.73 0.06 -0.25
C THR A 109 4.72 -0.85 -1.47
N HIS A 110 4.88 -2.16 -1.23
CA HIS A 110 4.74 -3.20 -2.24
C HIS A 110 4.20 -4.49 -1.57
N PRO A 111 2.90 -4.81 -1.72
CA PRO A 111 2.19 -5.88 -1.01
C PRO A 111 2.88 -7.25 -1.05
N SER A 112 3.35 -7.68 -2.23
CA SER A 112 4.03 -8.96 -2.36
C SER A 112 5.34 -9.02 -1.57
N SER A 113 6.05 -7.88 -1.45
CA SER A 113 7.25 -7.77 -0.64
C SER A 113 6.94 -7.67 0.84
N ALA A 114 5.82 -7.03 1.21
CA ALA A 114 5.36 -6.92 2.59
C ALA A 114 4.96 -8.29 3.17
N ILE A 115 4.23 -9.12 2.42
CA ILE A 115 3.97 -10.52 2.82
C ILE A 115 5.28 -11.28 2.95
N LYS A 116 6.17 -11.18 1.96
CA LYS A 116 7.46 -11.89 2.00
C LYS A 116 8.34 -11.47 3.19
N SER A 117 8.45 -10.18 3.49
CA SER A 117 9.26 -9.67 4.60
C SER A 117 8.71 -10.08 5.96
N SER A 118 7.39 -10.28 6.07
CA SER A 118 6.76 -10.77 7.31
C SER A 118 7.05 -12.25 7.61
N GLY A 119 7.56 -13.00 6.64
CA GLY A 119 7.76 -14.45 6.76
C GLY A 119 6.46 -15.26 6.61
N LEU A 120 5.39 -14.61 6.13
CA LEU A 120 4.11 -15.23 5.85
C LEU A 120 4.05 -15.69 4.39
N LYS A 121 3.15 -16.63 4.12
CA LYS A 121 2.95 -17.15 2.75
C LYS A 121 1.79 -16.48 2.02
N SER A 122 0.83 -15.90 2.75
CA SER A 122 -0.37 -15.32 2.17
C SER A 122 -1.01 -14.26 3.07
N TRP A 123 -1.99 -13.53 2.54
CA TRP A 123 -2.75 -12.53 3.30
C TRP A 123 -3.71 -13.19 4.31
N GLU A 124 -4.15 -14.42 4.06
CA GLU A 124 -4.96 -15.18 5.02
C GLU A 124 -4.13 -15.52 6.26
N GLU A 125 -2.86 -15.91 6.10
CA GLU A 125 -1.95 -16.09 7.25
C GLU A 125 -1.80 -14.79 8.05
N LEU A 126 -1.74 -13.64 7.37
CA LEU A 126 -1.67 -12.31 8.02
C LEU A 126 -2.90 -12.04 8.89
N LEU A 127 -4.10 -12.34 8.40
CA LEU A 127 -5.34 -12.18 9.17
C LEU A 127 -5.44 -13.20 10.32
N ASN A 128 -4.96 -14.43 10.11
CA ASN A 128 -4.97 -15.48 11.13
C ASN A 128 -4.09 -15.16 12.35
N LEU A 129 -3.13 -14.23 12.23
CA LEU A 129 -2.39 -13.70 13.39
C LEU A 129 -3.26 -12.87 14.33
N GLY A 130 -4.46 -12.45 13.90
CA GLY A 130 -5.40 -11.68 14.71
C GLY A 130 -4.99 -10.22 14.97
N MET A 131 -3.90 -9.76 14.36
CA MET A 131 -3.39 -8.39 14.48
C MET A 131 -4.27 -7.38 13.74
N ILE A 132 -4.87 -7.79 12.63
CA ILE A 132 -5.91 -7.07 11.89
C ILE A 132 -7.14 -7.97 11.82
N LYS A 133 -8.30 -7.41 12.13
CA LYS A 133 -9.59 -8.10 12.06
C LYS A 133 -10.42 -7.53 10.94
N LEU A 134 -11.31 -8.34 10.38
CA LEU A 134 -12.31 -7.87 9.43
C LEU A 134 -13.62 -7.63 10.17
N ALA A 135 -14.28 -6.49 9.91
CA ALA A 135 -15.65 -6.30 10.37
C ALA A 135 -16.59 -7.36 9.77
N HIS A 136 -17.81 -7.45 10.32
CA HIS A 136 -18.83 -8.39 9.84
C HIS A 136 -19.08 -8.15 8.34
N ASP A 137 -19.19 -9.22 7.55
CA ASP A 137 -19.43 -9.22 6.09
C ASP A 137 -18.40 -8.52 5.18
N ILE A 138 -17.35 -7.90 5.73
CA ILE A 138 -16.31 -7.25 4.92
C ILE A 138 -15.21 -8.25 4.55
N ARG A 139 -15.08 -8.58 3.27
CA ARG A 139 -14.00 -9.44 2.75
C ARG A 139 -13.50 -8.89 1.41
N PRO A 140 -12.17 -8.93 1.14
CA PRO A 140 -11.67 -8.64 -0.20
C PRO A 140 -12.16 -9.71 -1.18
N LYS A 141 -12.55 -9.28 -2.39
CA LYS A 141 -13.19 -10.12 -3.41
C LYS A 141 -12.30 -10.39 -4.61
N ASN A 142 -11.25 -9.60 -4.80
CA ASN A 142 -10.33 -9.69 -5.92
C ASN A 142 -8.89 -9.41 -5.46
N LYS A 143 -7.94 -9.60 -6.37
CA LYS A 143 -6.51 -9.46 -6.09
C LYS A 143 -6.14 -8.04 -5.68
N ASP A 144 -6.73 -7.03 -6.33
CA ASP A 144 -6.40 -5.63 -6.07
C ASP A 144 -6.87 -5.22 -4.65
N GLU A 145 -8.05 -5.68 -4.23
CA GLU A 145 -8.55 -5.49 -2.85
C GLU A 145 -7.69 -6.22 -1.80
N VAL A 146 -7.14 -7.39 -2.14
CA VAL A 146 -6.19 -8.11 -1.27
C VAL A 146 -4.88 -7.34 -1.12
N ASP A 147 -4.35 -6.79 -2.22
CA ASP A 147 -3.12 -6.00 -2.21
C ASP A 147 -3.31 -4.70 -1.42
N ALA A 148 -4.46 -4.05 -1.58
CA ALA A 148 -4.84 -2.90 -0.78
C ALA A 148 -5.00 -3.22 0.71
N LEU A 149 -5.49 -4.41 1.08
CA LEU A 149 -5.55 -4.87 2.48
C LEU A 149 -4.15 -5.00 3.08
N ILE A 150 -3.20 -5.57 2.33
CA ILE A 150 -1.81 -5.69 2.77
C ILE A 150 -1.19 -4.29 2.90
N ALA A 151 -1.42 -3.40 1.93
CA ALA A 151 -0.96 -2.01 1.99
C ALA A 151 -1.52 -1.28 3.22
N ALA A 152 -2.82 -1.42 3.51
CA ALA A 152 -3.45 -0.81 4.68
C ALA A 152 -2.84 -1.36 5.97
N THR A 153 -2.50 -2.65 6.00
CA THR A 153 -1.82 -3.25 7.14
C THR A 153 -0.42 -2.67 7.32
N VAL A 154 0.33 -2.39 6.24
CA VAL A 154 1.61 -1.67 6.31
C VAL A 154 1.41 -0.27 6.90
N ALA A 155 0.40 0.48 6.46
CA ALA A 155 0.08 1.80 7.02
C ALA A 155 -0.25 1.73 8.52
N TYR A 156 -0.99 0.69 8.95
CA TYR A 156 -1.29 0.47 10.37
C TYR A 156 -0.01 0.22 11.18
N PHE A 157 0.90 -0.63 10.69
CA PHE A 157 2.18 -0.89 11.35
C PHE A 157 3.10 0.34 11.34
N TYR A 158 3.03 1.19 10.31
CA TYR A 158 3.75 2.45 10.26
C TYR A 158 3.36 3.38 11.41
N VAL A 159 2.05 3.56 11.63
CA VAL A 159 1.53 4.34 12.77
C VAL A 159 1.99 3.76 14.11
N LYS A 160 2.07 2.43 14.23
CA LYS A 160 2.59 1.77 15.43
C LYS A 160 4.12 1.85 15.57
N GLY A 161 4.83 2.45 14.62
CA GLY A 161 6.29 2.55 14.63
C GLY A 161 7.00 1.21 14.40
N ASN A 162 6.32 0.22 13.80
CA ASN A 162 6.81 -1.15 13.65
C ASN A 162 6.83 -1.60 12.19
N THR A 163 7.60 -0.93 11.33
CA THR A 163 7.76 -1.33 9.93
C THR A 163 9.20 -1.69 9.62
N LEU A 164 9.39 -2.64 8.70
CA LEU A 164 10.66 -2.76 8.01
C LEU A 164 10.73 -1.67 6.94
N VAL A 165 11.66 -0.73 7.09
CA VAL A 165 11.84 0.34 6.10
C VAL A 165 13.11 0.10 5.31
N ILE A 166 12.96 0.00 3.99
CA ILE A 166 14.09 -0.03 3.06
C ILE A 166 14.22 1.38 2.51
N LYS A 167 15.40 1.96 2.66
CA LYS A 167 15.68 3.36 2.27
C LYS A 167 16.91 3.40 1.39
N ASP A 168 16.91 4.33 0.45
CA ASP A 168 18.09 4.70 -0.32
C ASP A 168 18.03 6.19 -0.66
N VAL A 169 19.00 6.71 -1.42
CA VAL A 169 19.10 8.14 -1.74
C VAL A 169 17.90 8.70 -2.51
N ASP A 170 17.11 7.83 -3.14
CA ASP A 170 16.00 8.20 -4.03
C ASP A 170 14.62 7.70 -3.57
N GLY A 171 14.50 7.24 -2.32
CA GLY A 171 13.20 6.93 -1.75
C GLY A 171 13.21 6.01 -0.54
N GLU A 172 12.01 5.68 -0.09
CA GLU A 172 11.75 4.79 1.04
C GLU A 172 10.55 3.90 0.73
N VAL A 173 10.67 2.61 1.00
CA VAL A 173 9.59 1.62 0.84
C VAL A 173 9.36 0.95 2.18
N TYR A 174 8.11 0.99 2.62
CA TYR A 174 7.67 0.47 3.90
C TYR A 174 7.05 -0.91 3.72
N LEU A 175 7.52 -1.88 4.50
CA LEU A 175 7.08 -3.27 4.48
C LEU A 175 6.73 -3.75 5.89
N LEU A 176 6.09 -4.91 5.99
CA LEU A 176 5.81 -5.54 7.28
C LEU A 176 7.11 -6.07 7.92
N PRO A 177 7.26 -5.98 9.25
CA PRO A 177 8.36 -6.60 9.98
C PRO A 177 8.17 -8.12 9.98
N LYS A 178 9.19 -8.88 10.39
CA LYS A 178 9.05 -10.34 10.56
C LYS A 178 8.01 -10.63 11.65
N LEU A 179 6.89 -11.26 11.28
CA LEU A 179 5.77 -11.58 12.19
C LEU A 179 5.76 -13.03 12.64
N LYS A 180 6.41 -13.90 11.86
CA LYS A 180 6.57 -15.32 12.21
C LYS A 180 7.96 -15.53 12.83
N HIS A 181 8.01 -15.96 14.09
CA HIS A 181 9.22 -16.54 14.65
C HIS A 181 9.42 -17.90 14.00
N THR A 182 10.48 -18.02 13.20
CA THR A 182 11.10 -19.30 12.83
C THR A 182 12.01 -19.73 13.95
#